data_AF-A0A0R1RIF5-F1
#
_entry.id   AF-A0A0R1RIF5-F1
#
_cell.length_a   1.000
_cell.length_b   1.000
_cell.length_c   1.000
_cell.angle_alpha   90.00
_cell.angle_beta   90.00
_cell.angle_gamma   90.00
#
_symmetry.space_group_name_H-M   'P 1'
#
loop_
_entity.id
_entity.type
_entity.pdbx_description
1 polymer ?
#
loop_
_entity_poly.entity_id
_entity_poly.type
_entity_poly.pdbx_seq_one_letter_code
_entity_poly.pdbx_strand_id
1 'polypeptide(L)'
;MNKKYCPECGTPNDESALFCINCGFKFPNTEPTPSSTQTKVANSETAAFDSISHSDQPQSNANLWATLVIILLIIGSIVGIVIHQNPPQSTDQKIRSCVQAHTAKDDYKVVINKSKKAVGLEAKDSDIIDSMEQMVDKQVYYDEDADIQATGKKISKSIKQKVGSGWTLVIVNPENSQRALWRYVDGDLTYAVEDDF
;
A
#
# COMPACT_ATOMS: atom_id res chain seq x y z
N MET A 1 -0.81 23.56 -25.22
CA MET A 1 -0.80 23.97 -23.80
C MET A 1 0.43 23.40 -23.16
N ASN A 2 1.47 24.22 -22.97
CA ASN A 2 2.62 23.77 -22.19
C ASN A 2 2.24 23.74 -20.71
N LYS A 3 2.73 22.74 -19.99
CA LYS A 3 2.48 22.54 -18.56
C LYS A 3 3.81 22.41 -17.85
N LYS A 4 3.92 22.98 -16.65
CA LYS A 4 5.04 22.74 -15.72
C LYS A 4 4.57 21.88 -14.56
N TYR A 5 5.44 21.03 -14.04
CA TYR A 5 5.13 20.17 -12.91
C TYR A 5 5.70 20.80 -11.63
N CYS A 6 4.90 20.79 -10.56
CA CYS A 6 5.35 21.27 -9.25
C CYS A 6 6.49 20.38 -8.74
N PRO A 7 7.66 20.92 -8.34
CA PRO A 7 8.76 20.11 -7.82
C PRO A 7 8.46 19.48 -6.46
N GLU A 8 7.54 20.06 -5.67
CA GLU A 8 7.19 19.57 -4.33
C GLU A 8 6.15 18.44 -4.36
N CYS A 9 5.20 18.45 -5.30
CA CYS A 9 4.06 17.52 -5.28
C CYS A 9 3.71 16.88 -6.63
N GLY A 10 4.43 17.21 -7.71
CA GLY A 10 4.22 16.62 -9.03
C GLY A 10 2.91 17.01 -9.73
N THR A 11 2.15 17.97 -9.18
CA THR A 11 0.91 18.42 -9.83
C THR A 11 1.22 19.20 -11.12
N PRO A 12 0.54 18.92 -12.25
CA PRO A 12 0.66 19.72 -13.47
C PRO A 12 -0.02 21.08 -13.29
N ASN A 13 0.69 22.16 -13.62
CA ASN A 13 0.24 23.54 -13.55
C ASN A 13 0.46 24.23 -14.90
N ASP A 14 -0.28 25.30 -15.17
CA ASP A 14 -0.01 26.19 -16.31
C ASP A 14 1.39 26.82 -16.21
N GLU A 15 2.04 27.06 -17.35
CA GLU A 15 3.38 27.68 -17.36
C GLU A 15 3.41 29.06 -16.67
N SER A 16 2.33 29.83 -16.81
CA SER A 16 2.16 31.15 -16.18
C SER A 16 1.72 31.11 -14.71
N ALA A 17 1.47 29.93 -14.13
CA ALA A 17 1.05 29.81 -12.74
C ALA A 17 2.14 30.34 -11.79
N LEU A 18 1.80 31.29 -10.92
CA LEU A 18 2.72 31.84 -9.90
C LEU A 18 2.85 30.91 -8.68
N PHE A 19 1.80 30.12 -8.41
CA PHE A 19 1.74 29.16 -7.31
C PHE A 19 1.15 27.83 -7.77
N CYS A 20 1.50 26.73 -7.09
CA CYS A 20 0.93 25.41 -7.34
C CYS A 20 -0.53 25.34 -6.87
N ILE A 21 -1.44 24.90 -7.75
CA ILE A 21 -2.87 24.79 -7.46
C ILE A 21 -3.22 23.79 -6.34
N ASN A 22 -2.31 22.85 -6.04
CA ASN A 22 -2.57 21.77 -5.09
C ASN A 22 -1.89 22.01 -3.73
N CYS A 23 -0.65 22.52 -3.70
CA CYS A 23 0.12 22.65 -2.46
C CYS A 23 0.57 24.09 -2.13
N GLY A 24 0.31 25.08 -2.98
CA GLY A 24 0.68 26.47 -2.73
C GLY A 24 2.16 26.82 -2.95
N PHE A 25 3.00 25.90 -3.43
CA PHE A 25 4.40 26.17 -3.77
C PHE A 25 4.53 27.34 -4.76
N LYS A 26 5.36 28.35 -4.46
CA LYS A 26 5.58 29.54 -5.31
C LYS A 26 6.66 29.26 -6.36
N PHE A 27 6.34 29.44 -7.63
CA PHE A 27 7.32 29.29 -8.71
C PHE A 27 8.25 30.52 -8.79
N PRO A 28 9.55 30.34 -9.07
CA PRO A 28 10.46 31.45 -9.32
C PRO A 28 10.10 32.14 -10.64
N ASN A 29 9.74 33.42 -10.58
CA ASN A 29 9.45 34.21 -11.77
C ASN A 29 10.73 34.40 -12.59
N THR A 30 10.68 34.05 -13.88
CA THR A 30 11.72 34.39 -14.85
C THR A 30 11.21 35.56 -15.68
N GLU A 31 11.50 36.78 -15.22
CA GLU A 31 11.54 37.96 -16.08
C GLU A 31 12.98 38.51 -16.13
N PRO A 32 13.43 39.05 -17.28
CA PRO A 32 14.80 39.50 -17.49
C PRO A 32 15.09 40.87 -16.85
N THR A 33 16.34 41.02 -16.42
CA THR A 33 17.02 42.11 -15.67
C THR A 33 16.85 43.54 -16.25
N PRO A 34 17.09 44.62 -15.47
CA PRO A 34 18.41 45.25 -15.55
C PRO A 34 19.01 45.76 -14.22
N SER A 35 20.34 45.82 -14.26
CA SER A 35 21.30 46.36 -13.28
C SER A 35 21.12 47.86 -12.99
N SER A 36 21.49 48.31 -11.78
CA SER A 36 22.09 49.64 -11.58
C SER A 36 23.11 49.63 -10.44
N THR A 37 24.20 50.34 -10.70
CA THR A 37 25.51 50.39 -10.05
C THR A 37 25.68 51.70 -9.26
N GLN A 38 26.22 51.59 -8.03
CA GLN A 38 27.08 52.52 -7.24
C GLN A 38 26.72 54.01 -7.01
N THR A 39 27.04 54.50 -5.79
CA THR A 39 27.86 55.71 -5.44
C THR A 39 27.84 55.91 -3.89
N LYS A 40 28.89 55.57 -3.13
CA LYS A 40 30.09 56.35 -2.70
C LYS A 40 29.82 57.64 -1.89
N VAL A 41 30.16 57.65 -0.60
CA VAL A 41 30.71 58.83 0.12
C VAL A 41 31.73 58.36 1.17
N ALA A 42 32.85 59.08 1.25
CA ALA A 42 34.04 58.84 2.07
C ALA A 42 34.19 59.92 3.16
N ASN A 43 34.79 59.54 4.31
CA ASN A 43 35.69 60.29 5.23
C ASN A 43 35.55 59.69 6.64
N SER A 44 36.50 59.73 7.58
CA SER A 44 37.96 59.82 7.69
C SER A 44 38.23 59.64 9.20
N GLU A 45 39.28 58.88 9.54
CA GLU A 45 40.07 58.86 10.78
C GLU A 45 39.40 58.91 12.17
N THR A 46 39.71 57.94 13.04
CA THR A 46 40.65 58.10 14.19
C THR A 46 40.60 56.91 15.15
N ALA A 47 41.80 56.49 15.58
CA ALA A 47 42.15 55.76 16.80
C ALA A 47 41.82 54.26 16.94
N ALA A 48 42.90 53.50 16.82
CA ALA A 48 43.28 52.33 17.62
C ALA A 48 42.32 51.89 18.75
N PHE A 49 41.80 50.67 18.65
CA PHE A 49 41.83 49.73 19.77
C PHE A 49 41.68 48.28 19.30
N ASP A 50 42.56 47.45 19.84
CA ASP A 50 42.52 46.00 20.01
C ASP A 50 42.06 45.06 18.89
N SER A 51 43.04 44.26 18.45
CA SER A 51 43.04 42.81 18.69
C SER A 51 41.70 42.10 18.56
N ILE A 52 41.47 41.42 17.43
CA ILE A 52 41.30 39.97 17.35
C ILE A 52 41.27 39.59 15.87
N SER A 53 42.28 38.82 15.46
CA SER A 53 42.30 38.11 14.20
C SER A 53 41.21 37.04 14.23
N HIS A 54 40.08 37.29 13.55
CA HIS A 54 39.20 36.21 13.10
C HIS A 54 39.67 35.80 11.72
N SER A 55 40.48 34.75 11.73
CA SER A 55 40.80 33.93 10.57
C SER A 55 39.50 33.35 10.01
N ASP A 56 38.99 33.93 8.92
CA ASP A 56 38.05 33.25 8.02
C ASP A 56 38.77 32.01 7.44
N GLN A 57 38.57 30.86 8.08
CA GLN A 57 38.86 29.57 7.48
C GLN A 57 37.66 29.18 6.61
N PRO A 58 37.87 28.82 5.33
CA PRO A 58 36.81 28.31 4.47
C PRO A 58 36.37 26.96 5.02
N GLN A 59 35.19 26.91 5.65
CA GLN A 59 34.62 25.68 6.19
C GLN A 59 34.30 24.75 5.02
N SER A 60 35.21 23.81 4.76
CA SER A 60 35.02 22.80 3.74
C SER A 60 33.82 21.94 4.11
N ASN A 61 32.89 21.84 3.17
CA ASN A 61 31.65 21.05 3.21
C ASN A 61 31.88 19.53 3.38
N ALA A 62 33.11 19.08 3.60
CA ALA A 62 33.47 17.67 3.82
C ALA A 62 32.72 17.03 5.01
N ASN A 63 32.45 17.81 6.06
CA ASN A 63 31.72 17.34 7.24
C ASN A 63 30.22 17.13 6.95
N LEU A 64 29.67 17.85 5.97
CA LEU A 64 28.29 17.71 5.53
C LEU A 64 28.09 16.41 4.72
N TRP A 65 29.06 16.05 3.89
CA TRP A 65 29.03 14.79 3.15
C TRP A 65 29.21 13.59 4.06
N ALA A 66 30.09 13.68 5.06
CA ALA A 66 30.29 12.61 6.04
C ALA A 66 29.01 12.35 6.87
N THR A 67 28.30 13.39 7.30
CA THR A 67 27.03 13.21 8.03
C THR A 67 25.94 12.60 7.15
N LEU A 68 25.83 13.00 5.88
CA LEU A 68 24.88 12.40 4.93
C LEU A 68 25.17 10.91 4.69
N VAL A 69 26.43 10.51 4.58
CA VAL A 69 26.82 9.10 4.41
C VAL A 69 26.45 8.28 5.65
N ILE A 70 26.72 8.80 6.85
CA ILE A 70 26.36 8.11 8.11
C ILE A 70 24.84 7.93 8.21
N ILE A 71 24.06 8.97 7.88
CA ILE A 71 22.60 8.89 7.89
C ILE A 71 22.10 7.83 6.89
N LEU A 72 22.65 7.78 5.67
CA LEU A 72 22.31 6.78 4.67
C LEU A 72 22.63 5.34 5.14
N LEU A 73 23.76 5.14 5.82
CA LEU A 73 24.13 3.84 6.39
C LEU A 73 23.16 3.41 7.49
N ILE A 74 22.75 4.35 8.36
CA ILE A 74 21.77 4.08 9.42
C ILE A 74 20.40 3.73 8.81
N ILE A 75 19.93 4.51 7.84
CA ILE A 75 18.67 4.24 7.14
C ILE A 75 18.72 2.87 6.45
N GLY A 76 19.81 2.57 5.73
CA GLY A 76 20.01 1.28 5.07
C GLY A 76 20.00 0.11 6.05
N SER A 77 20.65 0.25 7.22
CA SER A 77 20.64 -0.74 8.30
C SER A 77 19.23 -0.98 8.84
N ILE A 78 18.49 0.09 9.13
CA ILE A 78 17.10 0.01 9.61
C ILE A 78 16.21 -0.69 8.58
N VAL A 79 16.28 -0.29 7.31
CA VAL A 79 15.51 -0.91 6.22
C VAL A 79 15.86 -2.39 6.08
N GLY A 80 17.15 -2.74 6.16
CA GLY A 80 17.61 -4.12 6.10
C GLY A 80 17.04 -4.97 7.23
N ILE A 81 17.06 -4.46 8.47
CA ILE A 81 16.45 -5.13 9.63
C ILE A 81 14.94 -5.34 9.40
N VAL A 82 14.24 -4.30 8.93
CA VAL A 82 12.80 -4.37 8.67
C VAL A 82 12.46 -5.44 7.62
N ILE A 83 13.18 -5.48 6.50
CA ILE A 83 12.95 -6.48 5.43
C ILE A 83 13.29 -7.89 5.92
N HIS A 84 14.36 -8.05 6.70
CA HIS A 84 14.75 -9.35 7.21
C HIS A 84 13.72 -9.91 8.20
N GLN A 85 13.19 -9.06 9.07
CA GLN A 85 12.16 -9.43 10.04
C GLN A 85 10.78 -9.59 9.40
N ASN A 86 10.47 -8.81 8.37
CA ASN A 86 9.19 -8.80 7.68
C ASN A 86 9.40 -9.08 6.18
N PRO A 87 9.73 -10.33 5.81
CA PRO A 87 9.92 -10.67 4.41
C PRO A 87 8.63 -10.34 3.63
N PRO A 88 8.74 -9.77 2.42
CA PRO A 88 7.57 -9.43 1.63
C PRO A 88 6.74 -10.69 1.36
N GLN A 89 5.49 -10.69 1.83
CA GLN A 89 4.61 -11.84 1.62
C GLN A 89 4.16 -11.92 0.16
N SER A 90 4.27 -13.11 -0.41
CA SER A 90 3.68 -13.42 -1.72
C SER A 90 2.16 -13.32 -1.67
N THR A 91 1.52 -13.12 -2.83
CA THR A 91 0.06 -13.13 -2.96
C THR A 91 -0.57 -14.38 -2.33
N ASP A 92 0.05 -15.54 -2.55
CA ASP A 92 -0.45 -16.83 -2.05
C ASP A 92 -0.40 -16.87 -0.51
N GLN A 93 0.67 -16.34 0.11
CA GLN A 93 0.77 -16.21 1.56
C GLN A 93 -0.28 -15.25 2.12
N LYS A 94 -0.49 -14.10 1.47
CA LYS A 94 -1.52 -13.14 1.88
C LYS A 94 -2.91 -13.77 1.84
N ILE A 95 -3.25 -14.48 0.76
CA ILE A 95 -4.54 -15.18 0.61
C ILE A 95 -4.71 -16.23 1.69
N ARG A 96 -3.71 -17.11 1.91
CA ARG A 96 -3.77 -18.13 2.96
C ARG A 96 -3.97 -17.52 4.35
N SER A 97 -3.31 -16.39 4.63
CA SER A 97 -3.53 -15.65 5.89
C SER A 97 -4.93 -15.05 6.03
N CYS A 98 -5.62 -14.75 4.92
CA CYS A 98 -7.00 -14.27 4.95
C CYS A 98 -7.97 -15.40 5.34
N VAL A 99 -7.73 -16.61 4.82
CA VAL A 99 -8.51 -17.80 5.16
C VAL A 99 -8.29 -18.18 6.62
N GLN A 100 -7.02 -18.35 7.02
CA GLN A 100 -6.63 -18.75 8.39
C GLN A 100 -7.01 -17.73 9.48
N ALA A 101 -7.35 -16.48 9.11
CA ALA A 101 -7.86 -15.51 10.06
C ALA A 101 -9.34 -15.73 10.43
N HIS A 102 -10.06 -16.58 9.68
CA HIS A 102 -11.50 -16.80 9.83
C HIS A 102 -11.88 -18.29 9.86
N THR A 103 -10.92 -19.20 9.73
CA THR A 103 -11.11 -20.65 9.79
C THR A 103 -9.96 -21.25 10.61
N ALA A 104 -10.15 -22.45 11.16
CA ALA A 104 -9.01 -23.20 11.66
C ALA A 104 -8.11 -23.61 10.48
N LYS A 105 -6.87 -23.97 10.82
CA LYS A 105 -5.80 -24.20 9.84
C LYS A 105 -6.10 -25.37 8.90
N ASP A 106 -6.82 -26.36 9.39
CA ASP A 106 -7.04 -27.64 8.71
C ASP A 106 -8.46 -27.84 8.18
N ASP A 107 -9.36 -26.87 8.41
CA ASP A 107 -10.76 -26.90 7.93
C ASP A 107 -10.85 -26.99 6.41
N TYR A 108 -9.95 -26.29 5.70
CA TYR A 108 -10.01 -26.14 4.25
C TYR A 108 -8.66 -26.36 3.57
N LYS A 109 -8.69 -27.07 2.43
CA LYS A 109 -7.63 -27.01 1.42
C LYS A 109 -7.81 -25.75 0.58
N VAL A 110 -6.83 -24.85 0.64
CA VAL A 110 -6.83 -23.60 -0.16
C VAL A 110 -6.10 -23.83 -1.49
N VAL A 111 -6.85 -23.75 -2.59
CA VAL A 111 -6.37 -23.83 -3.98
C VAL A 111 -6.39 -22.43 -4.61
N ILE A 112 -5.26 -21.95 -5.12
CA ILE A 112 -5.12 -20.58 -5.63
C ILE A 112 -4.80 -20.60 -7.12
N ASN A 113 -5.61 -19.92 -7.92
CA ASN A 113 -5.36 -19.67 -9.33
C ASN A 113 -5.16 -18.17 -9.56
N LYS A 114 -3.90 -17.75 -9.71
CA LYS A 114 -3.53 -16.34 -9.89
C LYS A 114 -3.98 -15.74 -11.22
N SER A 115 -3.92 -16.51 -12.32
CA SER A 115 -4.30 -16.01 -13.65
C SER A 115 -5.81 -15.72 -13.74
N LYS A 116 -6.62 -16.54 -13.07
CA LYS A 116 -8.07 -16.35 -12.98
C LYS A 116 -8.51 -15.50 -11.77
N LYS A 117 -7.56 -15.04 -10.93
CA LYS A 117 -7.85 -14.42 -9.63
C LYS A 117 -8.89 -15.21 -8.82
N ALA A 118 -8.71 -16.51 -8.72
CA ALA A 118 -9.66 -17.39 -8.04
C ALA A 118 -9.01 -18.12 -6.86
N VAL A 119 -9.79 -18.32 -5.79
CA VAL A 119 -9.44 -19.07 -4.59
C VAL A 119 -10.53 -20.10 -4.34
N GLY A 120 -10.19 -21.38 -4.41
CA GLY A 120 -11.06 -22.49 -4.02
C GLY A 120 -10.81 -22.92 -2.58
N LEU A 121 -11.88 -23.13 -1.83
CA LEU A 121 -11.87 -23.74 -0.51
C LEU A 121 -12.58 -25.10 -0.61
N GLU A 122 -11.80 -26.18 -0.48
CA GLU A 122 -12.33 -27.54 -0.36
C GLU A 122 -12.33 -27.91 1.13
N ALA A 123 -13.50 -28.21 1.69
CA ALA A 123 -13.61 -28.64 3.09
C ALA A 123 -12.84 -29.95 3.32
N LYS A 124 -12.23 -30.08 4.49
CA LYS A 124 -11.51 -31.29 4.94
C LYS A 124 -12.05 -31.85 6.23
N ASP A 125 -12.59 -30.98 7.07
CA ASP A 125 -13.18 -31.36 8.33
C ASP A 125 -14.52 -32.07 8.09
N SER A 126 -14.74 -33.22 8.72
CA SER A 126 -15.93 -34.04 8.52
C SER A 126 -17.20 -33.31 8.93
N ASP A 127 -17.15 -32.53 10.00
CA ASP A 127 -18.34 -31.86 10.54
C ASP A 127 -18.76 -30.73 9.58
N ILE A 128 -17.77 -30.04 8.99
CA ILE A 128 -18.01 -29.05 7.92
C ILE A 128 -18.58 -29.73 6.67
N ILE A 129 -18.02 -30.87 6.27
CA ILE A 129 -18.50 -31.62 5.09
C ILE A 129 -19.94 -32.08 5.31
N ASP A 130 -20.25 -32.72 6.44
CA ASP A 130 -21.59 -33.20 6.79
C ASP A 130 -22.60 -32.05 6.85
N SER A 131 -22.18 -30.88 7.34
CA SER A 131 -23.01 -29.66 7.32
C SER A 131 -23.30 -29.23 5.89
N MET A 132 -22.27 -29.12 5.04
CA MET A 132 -22.42 -28.72 3.64
C MET A 132 -23.24 -29.73 2.82
N GLU A 133 -23.09 -31.04 3.05
CA GLU A 133 -23.87 -32.09 2.39
C GLU A 133 -25.35 -32.01 2.78
N GLN A 134 -25.65 -31.80 4.07
CA GLN A 134 -27.03 -31.60 4.52
C GLN A 134 -27.71 -30.41 3.86
N MET A 135 -26.96 -29.34 3.60
CA MET A 135 -27.49 -28.16 2.88
C MET A 135 -27.81 -28.48 1.42
N VAL A 136 -26.98 -29.29 0.76
CA VAL A 136 -27.21 -29.73 -0.62
C VAL A 136 -28.42 -30.67 -0.70
N ASP A 137 -28.55 -31.61 0.24
CA ASP A 137 -29.55 -32.68 0.20
C ASP A 137 -30.92 -32.24 0.74
N LYS A 138 -30.96 -31.52 1.87
CA LYS A 138 -32.23 -31.33 2.60
C LYS A 138 -33.06 -30.15 2.13
N GLN A 139 -32.51 -29.21 1.36
CA GLN A 139 -33.21 -27.96 1.01
C GLN A 139 -33.79 -27.24 2.25
N VAL A 140 -33.18 -27.42 3.44
CA VAL A 140 -33.62 -26.82 4.71
C VAL A 140 -32.53 -25.90 5.21
N TYR A 141 -32.88 -24.63 5.34
CA TYR A 141 -32.05 -23.54 5.86
C TYR A 141 -31.95 -23.66 7.39
N TYR A 142 -30.78 -24.00 7.91
CA TYR A 142 -30.47 -23.96 9.35
C TYR A 142 -29.66 -22.70 9.69
N ASP A 143 -29.73 -22.23 10.94
CA ASP A 143 -28.95 -21.06 11.40
C ASP A 143 -27.43 -21.25 11.26
N GLU A 144 -26.94 -22.49 11.23
CA GLU A 144 -25.53 -22.85 11.01
C GLU A 144 -25.05 -22.53 9.57
N ASP A 145 -25.97 -22.46 8.61
CA ASP A 145 -25.70 -22.11 7.21
C ASP A 145 -25.25 -20.64 7.08
N ALA A 146 -25.78 -19.79 7.95
CA ALA A 146 -25.42 -18.39 8.03
C ALA A 146 -23.94 -18.21 8.42
N ASP A 147 -23.37 -19.14 9.19
CA ASP A 147 -21.99 -19.05 9.67
C ASP A 147 -20.98 -19.37 8.57
N ILE A 148 -21.23 -20.39 7.74
CA ILE A 148 -20.33 -20.71 6.62
C ILE A 148 -20.40 -19.60 5.56
N GLN A 149 -21.60 -19.13 5.22
CA GLN A 149 -21.74 -18.03 4.25
C GLN A 149 -21.13 -16.72 4.78
N ALA A 150 -21.35 -16.39 6.06
CA ALA A 150 -20.74 -15.22 6.68
C ALA A 150 -19.21 -15.34 6.71
N THR A 151 -18.68 -16.54 6.95
CA THR A 151 -17.24 -16.82 6.89
C THR A 151 -16.69 -16.61 5.49
N GLY A 152 -17.33 -17.16 4.46
CA GLY A 152 -16.98 -16.92 3.05
C GLY A 152 -16.93 -15.43 2.70
N LYS A 153 -17.95 -14.68 3.13
CA LYS A 153 -18.02 -13.22 2.97
C LYS A 153 -16.87 -12.48 3.66
N LYS A 154 -16.55 -12.83 4.91
CA LYS A 154 -15.43 -12.25 5.67
C LYS A 154 -14.08 -12.53 4.98
N ILE A 155 -13.86 -13.76 4.52
CA ILE A 155 -12.64 -14.15 3.81
C ILE A 155 -12.50 -13.36 2.50
N SER A 156 -13.56 -13.32 1.68
CA SER A 156 -13.55 -12.60 0.40
C SER A 156 -13.26 -11.11 0.58
N LYS A 157 -13.87 -10.47 1.58
CA LYS A 157 -13.57 -9.08 1.94
C LYS A 157 -12.12 -8.87 2.40
N SER A 158 -11.58 -9.81 3.18
CA SER A 158 -10.19 -9.78 3.64
C SER A 158 -9.20 -9.90 2.47
N ILE A 159 -9.49 -10.77 1.49
CA ILE A 159 -8.71 -10.89 0.25
C ILE A 159 -8.72 -9.56 -0.51
N LYS A 160 -9.89 -8.95 -0.70
CA LYS A 160 -10.00 -7.62 -1.34
C LYS A 160 -9.10 -6.58 -0.68
N GLN A 161 -9.10 -6.54 0.66
CA GLN A 161 -8.33 -5.57 1.45
C GLN A 161 -6.81 -5.80 1.38
N LYS A 162 -6.35 -7.06 1.46
CA LYS A 162 -4.91 -7.38 1.53
C LYS A 162 -4.24 -7.63 0.18
N VAL A 163 -5.03 -8.03 -0.82
CA VAL A 163 -4.53 -8.48 -2.13
C VAL A 163 -5.01 -7.56 -3.27
N GLY A 164 -6.22 -7.02 -3.17
CA GLY A 164 -6.84 -6.17 -4.19
C GLY A 164 -8.14 -6.76 -4.74
N SER A 165 -8.83 -5.99 -5.59
CA SER A 165 -10.16 -6.33 -6.13
C SER A 165 -10.16 -7.33 -7.28
N GLY A 166 -11.35 -7.86 -7.55
CA GLY A 166 -11.65 -8.80 -8.62
C GLY A 166 -11.22 -10.24 -8.32
N TRP A 167 -11.01 -10.58 -7.04
CA TRP A 167 -10.77 -11.96 -6.65
C TRP A 167 -12.08 -12.68 -6.36
N THR A 168 -12.19 -13.90 -6.88
CA THR A 168 -13.33 -14.79 -6.66
C THR A 168 -12.97 -15.83 -5.63
N LEU A 169 -13.69 -15.87 -4.51
CA LEU A 169 -13.66 -16.97 -3.56
C LEU A 169 -14.76 -17.97 -3.92
N VAL A 170 -14.40 -19.26 -4.01
CA VAL A 170 -15.32 -20.35 -4.28
C VAL A 170 -15.27 -21.32 -3.11
N ILE A 171 -16.39 -21.50 -2.42
CA ILE A 171 -16.57 -22.63 -1.52
C ILE A 171 -17.03 -23.79 -2.40
N VAL A 172 -16.25 -24.85 -2.44
CA VAL A 172 -16.45 -25.98 -3.35
C VAL A 172 -17.50 -26.93 -2.78
N ASN A 173 -18.40 -27.44 -3.62
CA ASN A 173 -19.36 -28.45 -3.20
C ASN A 173 -18.62 -29.75 -2.81
N PRO A 174 -18.90 -30.35 -1.64
CA PRO A 174 -18.18 -31.52 -1.14
C PRO A 174 -18.45 -32.78 -1.98
N GLU A 175 -19.67 -32.94 -2.50
CA GLU A 175 -20.07 -34.07 -3.34
C GLU A 175 -19.51 -33.96 -4.78
N ASN A 176 -19.29 -32.73 -5.25
CA ASN A 176 -18.79 -32.47 -6.60
C ASN A 176 -17.83 -31.28 -6.66
N SER A 177 -16.54 -31.58 -6.73
CA SER A 177 -15.45 -30.59 -6.83
C SER A 177 -15.50 -29.67 -8.06
N GLN A 178 -16.33 -29.98 -9.07
CA GLN A 178 -16.55 -29.12 -10.24
C GLN A 178 -17.65 -28.07 -10.03
N ARG A 179 -18.44 -28.19 -8.96
CA ARG A 179 -19.52 -27.26 -8.62
C ARG A 179 -19.11 -26.36 -7.46
N ALA A 180 -19.53 -25.11 -7.55
CA ALA A 180 -19.48 -24.22 -6.39
C ALA A 180 -20.69 -24.53 -5.51
N LEU A 181 -20.48 -24.49 -4.20
CA LEU A 181 -21.56 -24.30 -3.24
C LEU A 181 -21.90 -22.82 -3.17
N TRP A 182 -20.89 -21.97 -2.97
CA TRP A 182 -21.03 -20.51 -3.04
C TRP A 182 -19.88 -19.84 -3.77
N ARG A 183 -20.16 -18.66 -4.33
CA ARG A 183 -19.16 -17.79 -4.95
C ARG A 183 -19.25 -16.38 -4.41
N TYR A 184 -18.13 -15.83 -3.99
CA TYR A 184 -18.01 -14.45 -3.53
C TYR A 184 -17.02 -13.67 -4.39
N VAL A 185 -17.39 -12.46 -4.77
CA VAL A 185 -16.47 -11.51 -5.42
C VAL A 185 -16.37 -10.28 -4.54
N ASP A 186 -15.17 -9.98 -4.06
CA ASP A 186 -14.90 -8.76 -3.30
C ASP A 186 -15.78 -8.54 -2.04
N GLY A 187 -16.26 -9.64 -1.44
CA GLY A 187 -17.15 -9.66 -0.28
C GLY A 187 -18.64 -9.80 -0.61
N ASP A 188 -19.03 -9.79 -1.88
CA ASP A 188 -20.42 -9.93 -2.29
C ASP A 188 -20.70 -11.36 -2.74
N LEU A 189 -21.79 -11.95 -2.25
CA LEU A 189 -22.27 -13.26 -2.71
C LEU A 189 -22.83 -13.08 -4.13
N THR A 190 -22.32 -13.89 -5.06
CA THR A 190 -22.63 -13.79 -6.50
C THR A 190 -23.25 -15.05 -7.08
N TYR A 191 -23.18 -16.15 -6.33
CA TYR A 191 -23.84 -17.40 -6.65
C TYR A 191 -23.98 -18.21 -5.36
N ALA A 192 -25.16 -18.78 -5.18
CA ALA A 192 -25.50 -19.71 -4.14
C ALA A 192 -26.16 -20.93 -4.79
N VAL A 193 -25.77 -22.14 -4.41
CA VAL A 193 -26.34 -23.37 -5.00
C VAL A 193 -27.85 -23.44 -4.78
N GLU A 194 -28.32 -22.80 -3.71
CA GLU A 194 -29.72 -22.69 -3.32
C GLU A 194 -30.56 -21.96 -4.37
N ASP A 195 -29.96 -21.10 -5.19
CA ASP A 195 -30.64 -20.35 -6.26
C ASP A 195 -30.94 -21.23 -7.50
N ASP A 196 -30.31 -22.42 -7.61
CA ASP A 196 -30.48 -23.34 -8.74
C ASP A 196 -31.65 -24.35 -8.54
N PHE A 197 -32.34 -24.30 -7.40
CA PHE A 197 -33.43 -25.21 -7.01
C PHE A 197 -34.78 -24.48 -6.89
#